data_AF-A0A743U6E5-F1
#
_entry.id   AF-A0A743U6E5-F1
#
_cell.length_a   1.000
_cell.length_b   1.000
_cell.length_c   1.000
_cell.angle_alpha   90.00
_cell.angle_beta   90.00
_cell.angle_gamma   90.00
#
_symmetry.space_group_name_H-M   'P 1'
#
loop_
_entity.id
_entity.type
_entity.pdbx_description
1 polymer ?
#
loop_
_entity_poly.entity_id
_entity_poly.type
_entity_poly.pdbx_seq_one_letter_code
_entity_poly.pdbx_strand_id
1 'polypeptide(L)'
;MTALNKQALREAAEKAGKDKWQAKKINGDFYVIRSGSYIKQCGITSYQPIAEIDHKPVRDFVAMVNPATTLALLDENLQLQREKDATEAVALALRDDMRQAREQLEAAEKRNAEQREYYEGVIADGGKRIAELENSETQLINERDAAESALADMYQAATGERPEWSNMFGF
;
A
#
# COMPACT_ATOMS: atom_id res chain seq x y z
N MET A 1 31.81 -12.53 16.59
CA MET A 1 31.59 -13.84 15.94
C MET A 1 32.07 -13.72 14.51
N THR A 2 33.08 -14.50 14.11
CA THR A 2 33.57 -14.54 12.74
C THR A 2 32.43 -15.02 11.83
N ALA A 3 32.11 -14.26 10.79
CA ALA A 3 31.10 -14.66 9.82
C ALA A 3 31.50 -16.03 9.24
N LEU A 4 30.60 -17.01 9.38
CA LEU A 4 30.85 -18.35 8.88
C LEU A 4 31.03 -18.27 7.36
N ASN A 5 32.18 -18.73 6.86
CA ASN A 5 32.47 -18.69 5.43
C ASN A 5 31.65 -19.77 4.70
N LYS A 6 30.48 -19.38 4.17
CA LYS A 6 29.55 -20.26 3.45
C LYS A 6 30.19 -20.91 2.22
N GLN A 7 31.12 -20.23 1.57
CA GLN A 7 31.83 -20.76 0.41
C GLN A 7 32.78 -21.89 0.82
N ALA A 8 33.56 -21.68 1.87
CA ALA A 8 34.42 -22.73 2.43
C ALA A 8 33.60 -23.95 2.90
N LEU A 9 32.42 -23.72 3.49
CA LEU A 9 31.51 -24.80 3.87
C LEU A 9 30.97 -25.57 2.66
N ARG A 10 30.62 -24.86 1.57
CA ARG A 10 30.17 -25.47 0.31
C ARG A 10 31.26 -26.36 -0.28
N GLU A 11 32.48 -25.85 -0.39
CA GLU A 11 33.64 -26.59 -0.90
C GLU A 11 33.95 -27.83 -0.05
N ALA A 12 33.90 -27.71 1.27
CA ALA A 12 34.07 -28.82 2.18
C ALA A 12 32.98 -29.90 1.98
N ALA A 13 31.72 -29.49 1.83
CA ALA A 13 30.62 -30.41 1.57
C ALA A 13 30.72 -31.09 0.19
N GLU A 14 31.10 -30.36 -0.86
CA GLU A 14 31.31 -30.96 -2.19
C GLU A 14 32.44 -31.98 -2.18
N LYS A 15 33.55 -31.68 -1.49
CA LYS A 15 34.68 -32.59 -1.33
C LYS A 15 34.34 -33.84 -0.51
N ALA A 16 33.48 -33.70 0.49
CA ALA A 16 33.01 -34.82 1.31
C ALA A 16 32.05 -35.78 0.56
N GLY A 17 31.57 -35.38 -0.63
CA GLY A 17 30.72 -36.19 -1.50
C GLY A 17 29.23 -35.96 -1.25
N LYS A 18 28.46 -35.82 -2.33
CA LYS A 18 27.02 -35.47 -2.31
C LYS A 18 26.09 -36.64 -1.94
N ASP A 19 26.65 -37.71 -1.39
CA ASP A 19 25.89 -38.90 -1.02
C ASP A 19 25.11 -38.64 0.27
N LYS A 20 23.90 -39.19 0.36
CA LYS A 20 23.16 -39.22 1.64
C LYS A 20 23.82 -40.21 2.58
N TRP A 21 23.92 -39.85 3.85
CA TRP A 21 24.50 -40.73 4.87
C TRP A 21 23.39 -41.30 5.74
N GLN A 22 23.63 -42.47 6.32
CA GLN A 22 22.72 -43.13 7.25
C GLN A 22 23.46 -43.61 8.50
N ALA A 23 22.86 -43.39 9.66
CA ALA A 23 23.32 -43.92 10.93
C ALA A 23 22.87 -45.37 11.08
N LYS A 24 23.78 -46.28 11.47
CA LYS A 24 23.45 -47.70 11.69
C LYS A 24 24.22 -48.28 12.87
N LYS A 25 23.63 -49.31 13.50
CA LYS A 25 24.33 -50.17 14.46
C LYS A 25 24.65 -51.48 13.75
N ILE A 26 25.92 -51.90 13.73
CA ILE A 26 26.38 -53.10 13.03
C ILE A 26 27.27 -53.87 14.00
N ASN A 27 26.94 -55.13 14.28
CA ASN A 27 27.70 -56.05 15.15
C ASN A 27 28.02 -55.57 16.58
N GLY A 28 27.37 -54.50 17.07
CA GLY A 28 27.62 -53.94 18.40
C GLY A 28 27.99 -52.46 18.33
N ASP A 29 28.65 -52.08 17.24
CA ASP A 29 29.27 -50.78 17.06
C ASP A 29 28.42 -49.84 16.21
N PHE A 30 28.73 -48.56 16.29
CA PHE A 30 27.92 -47.48 15.76
C PHE A 30 28.62 -46.79 14.59
N TYR A 31 27.99 -46.84 13.42
CA TYR A 31 28.56 -46.35 12.17
C TYR A 31 27.69 -45.31 11.50
N VAL A 32 28.34 -44.36 10.83
CA VAL A 32 27.78 -43.61 9.71
C VAL A 32 28.24 -44.30 8.44
N ILE A 33 27.29 -44.67 7.59
CA ILE A 33 27.56 -45.38 6.33
C ILE A 33 26.86 -44.66 5.18
N ARG A 34 27.31 -44.89 3.94
CA ARG A 34 26.58 -44.38 2.77
C ARG A 34 25.17 -44.94 2.75
N SER A 35 24.18 -44.09 2.53
CA SER A 35 22.78 -44.49 2.46
C SER A 35 22.58 -45.50 1.32
N GLY A 36 21.85 -46.59 1.60
CA GLY A 36 21.64 -47.68 0.63
C GLY A 36 22.79 -48.67 0.47
N SER A 37 23.96 -48.44 1.08
CA SER A 37 25.12 -49.37 0.95
C SER A 37 25.01 -50.65 1.79
N TYR A 38 24.11 -50.71 2.77
CA TYR A 38 23.99 -51.83 3.69
C TYR A 38 23.27 -53.02 3.04
N ILE A 39 23.97 -54.14 2.92
CA ILE A 39 23.44 -55.39 2.37
C ILE A 39 23.79 -56.51 3.35
N LYS A 40 22.81 -57.38 3.63
CA LYS A 40 23.01 -58.60 4.44
C LYS A 40 22.51 -59.79 3.63
N GLN A 41 23.43 -60.62 3.14
CA GLN A 41 23.14 -61.81 2.32
C GLN A 41 23.96 -63.00 2.80
N CYS A 42 23.32 -64.16 2.95
CA CYS A 42 23.97 -65.43 3.31
C CYS A 42 24.91 -65.34 4.53
N GLY A 43 24.54 -64.58 5.57
CA GLY A 43 25.37 -64.40 6.78
C GLY A 43 26.50 -63.36 6.64
N ILE A 44 26.78 -62.89 5.42
CA ILE A 44 27.77 -61.84 5.14
C ILE A 44 27.07 -60.47 5.17
N THR A 45 27.69 -59.51 5.87
CA THR A 45 27.24 -58.13 5.92
C THR A 45 28.23 -57.26 5.17
N SER A 46 27.79 -56.57 4.13
CA SER A 46 28.60 -55.60 3.38
C SER A 46 28.01 -54.20 3.47
N TYR A 47 28.87 -53.19 3.61
CA TYR A 47 28.49 -51.79 3.71
C TYR A 47 29.69 -50.91 3.36
N GLN A 48 29.44 -49.63 3.09
CA GLN A 48 30.49 -48.63 2.87
C GLN A 48 30.59 -47.71 4.09
N PRO A 49 31.58 -47.93 4.99
CA PRO A 49 31.75 -47.10 6.17
C PRO A 49 32.26 -45.70 5.81
N ILE A 50 31.75 -44.69 6.52
CA ILE A 50 32.22 -43.30 6.45
C ILE A 50 32.97 -42.95 7.74
N ALA A 51 32.35 -43.26 8.88
CA ALA A 51 32.94 -43.04 10.21
C ALA A 51 32.35 -44.02 11.22
N GLU A 52 33.17 -44.42 12.20
CA GLU A 52 32.74 -45.09 13.41
C GLU A 52 32.60 -44.04 14.52
N ILE A 53 31.43 -43.97 15.15
CA ILE A 53 31.10 -42.95 16.15
C ILE A 53 30.29 -43.62 17.26
N ASP A 54 30.96 -43.92 18.38
CA ASP A 54 30.37 -44.60 19.54
C ASP A 54 29.20 -43.83 20.16
N HIS A 55 29.30 -42.50 20.18
CA HIS A 55 28.27 -41.66 20.77
C HIS A 55 27.05 -41.57 19.84
N LYS A 56 26.04 -42.41 20.11
CA LYS A 56 24.81 -42.54 19.31
C LYS A 56 24.19 -41.19 18.88
N PRO A 57 23.94 -40.20 19.76
CA PRO A 57 23.39 -38.91 19.34
C PRO A 57 24.26 -38.15 18.33
N VAL A 58 25.59 -38.23 18.45
CA VAL A 58 26.52 -37.53 17.55
C VAL A 58 26.52 -38.22 16.18
N ARG A 59 26.53 -39.55 16.16
CA ARG A 59 26.38 -40.34 14.93
C ARG A 59 25.10 -39.96 14.18
N ASP A 60 23.97 -39.90 14.89
CA ASP A 60 22.67 -39.59 14.30
C ASP A 60 22.65 -38.19 13.71
N PHE A 61 23.21 -37.21 14.43
CA PHE A 61 23.38 -35.84 13.95
C PHE A 61 24.28 -35.77 12.71
N VAL A 62 25.44 -36.42 12.70
CA VAL A 62 26.38 -36.43 11.56
C VAL A 62 25.75 -37.06 10.32
N ALA A 63 24.95 -38.12 10.48
CA ALA A 63 24.23 -38.72 9.36
C ALA A 63 23.15 -37.77 8.79
N MET A 64 22.48 -37.00 9.66
CA MET A 64 21.47 -36.00 9.28
C MET A 64 22.10 -34.79 8.59
N VAL A 65 23.16 -34.22 9.16
CA VAL A 65 23.92 -33.07 8.64
C VAL A 65 25.04 -33.55 7.72
N ASN A 66 24.68 -34.46 6.81
CA ASN A 66 25.59 -34.92 5.78
C ASN A 66 25.83 -33.82 4.72
N PRO A 67 26.80 -34.01 3.81
CA PRO A 67 27.13 -32.99 2.83
C PRO A 67 25.96 -32.65 1.90
N ALA A 68 25.12 -33.62 1.52
CA ALA A 68 23.94 -33.37 0.70
C ALA A 68 22.92 -32.45 1.38
N THR A 69 22.61 -32.71 2.66
CA THR A 69 21.74 -31.84 3.48
C THR A 69 22.35 -30.45 3.63
N THR A 70 23.66 -30.37 3.85
CA THR A 70 24.36 -29.09 4.03
C THR A 70 24.31 -28.23 2.77
N LEU A 71 24.54 -28.84 1.59
CA LEU A 71 24.43 -28.15 0.31
C LEU A 71 23.00 -27.66 0.05
N ALA A 72 22.00 -28.50 0.33
CA ALA A 72 20.59 -28.11 0.17
C ALA A 72 20.22 -26.91 1.05
N LEU A 73 20.66 -26.90 2.31
CA LEU A 73 20.44 -25.76 3.23
C LEU A 73 21.17 -24.49 2.78
N LEU A 74 22.37 -24.62 2.19
CA LEU A 74 23.09 -23.48 1.63
C LEU A 74 22.39 -22.90 0.40
N ASP A 75 21.84 -23.75 -0.46
CA ASP A 75 21.06 -23.33 -1.62
C ASP A 75 19.75 -22.65 -1.21
N GLU A 76 19.03 -23.20 -0.24
CA GLU A 76 17.84 -22.58 0.35
C GLU A 76 18.18 -21.22 0.97
N ASN A 77 19.29 -21.12 1.71
CA ASN A 77 19.70 -19.85 2.30
C ASN A 77 20.03 -18.79 1.25
N LEU A 78 20.67 -19.18 0.14
CA LEU A 78 20.94 -18.28 -0.98
C LEU A 78 19.64 -17.81 -1.65
N GLN A 79 18.68 -18.73 -1.83
CA GLN A 79 17.37 -18.40 -2.37
C GLN A 79 16.62 -17.41 -1.47
N LEU A 80 16.60 -17.65 -0.16
CA LEU A 80 15.99 -16.73 0.83
C LEU A 80 16.65 -15.35 0.82
N GLN A 81 17.97 -15.27 0.63
CA GLN A 81 18.66 -13.98 0.50
C GLN A 81 18.19 -13.22 -0.73
N ARG A 82 18.06 -13.89 -1.89
CA ARG A 82 17.55 -13.27 -3.12
C ARG A 82 16.11 -12.81 -2.99
N GLU A 83 15.26 -13.61 -2.38
CA GLU A 83 13.85 -13.26 -2.14
C GLU A 83 13.70 -12.08 -1.19
N LYS A 84 14.54 -12.04 -0.14
CA LYS A 84 14.61 -10.90 0.76
C LYS A 84 15.01 -9.62 0.00
N ASP A 85 16.08 -9.67 -0.78
CA ASP A 85 16.57 -8.52 -1.53
C ASP A 85 15.52 -8.04 -2.56
N ALA A 86 14.82 -8.96 -3.23
CA ALA A 86 13.72 -8.63 -4.14
C ALA A 86 12.54 -7.97 -3.41
N THR A 87 12.16 -8.50 -2.24
CA THR A 87 11.10 -7.92 -1.40
C THR A 87 11.47 -6.53 -0.91
N GLU A 88 12.72 -6.32 -0.53
CA GLU A 88 13.24 -5.01 -0.10
C GLU A 88 13.22 -4.01 -1.26
N ALA A 89 13.60 -4.41 -2.47
CA ALA A 89 13.50 -3.56 -3.65
C ALA A 89 12.06 -3.14 -3.95
N VAL A 90 11.10 -4.08 -3.86
CA VAL A 90 9.66 -3.77 -4.05
C VAL A 90 9.15 -2.83 -2.95
N ALA A 91 9.55 -3.05 -1.70
CA ALA A 91 9.14 -2.18 -0.59
C ALA A 91 9.67 -0.75 -0.72
N LEU A 92 10.87 -0.57 -1.29
CA LEU A 92 11.44 0.74 -1.58
C LEU A 92 10.67 1.45 -2.71
N ALA A 93 10.40 0.75 -3.82
CA ALA A 93 9.62 1.29 -4.93
C ALA A 93 8.21 1.74 -4.46
N LEU A 94 7.53 0.89 -3.69
CA LEU A 94 6.22 1.22 -3.13
C LEU A 94 6.26 2.44 -2.20
N ARG A 95 7.35 2.60 -1.42
CA ARG A 95 7.53 3.78 -0.56
C ARG A 95 7.64 5.06 -1.37
N ASP A 96 8.38 5.03 -2.48
CA ASP A 96 8.54 6.19 -3.34
C ASP A 96 7.26 6.53 -4.09
N ASP A 97 6.52 5.53 -4.61
CA ASP A 97 5.20 5.72 -5.20
C ASP A 97 4.21 6.34 -4.20
N MET A 98 4.21 5.86 -2.96
CA MET A 98 3.38 6.42 -1.89
C MET A 98 3.76 7.86 -1.53
N ARG A 99 5.05 8.23 -1.63
CA ARG A 99 5.49 9.62 -1.44
C ARG A 99 4.95 10.50 -2.57
N GLN A 100 5.12 10.07 -3.82
CA GLN A 100 4.64 10.81 -4.98
C GLN A 100 3.12 10.97 -4.96
N ALA A 101 2.37 9.93 -4.59
CA ALA A 101 0.92 10.00 -4.46
C ALA A 101 0.47 11.02 -3.39
N ARG A 102 1.20 11.12 -2.27
CA ARG A 102 0.92 12.12 -1.23
C ARG A 102 1.19 13.54 -1.70
N GLU A 103 2.29 13.76 -2.42
CA GLU A 103 2.61 15.08 -2.99
C GLU A 103 1.55 15.52 -4.01
N GLN A 104 1.08 14.59 -4.85
CA GLN A 104 -0.02 14.86 -5.79
C GLN A 104 -1.33 15.17 -5.07
N LEU A 105 -1.63 14.45 -4.00
CA LEU A 105 -2.82 14.70 -3.18
C LEU A 105 -2.77 16.09 -2.56
N GLU A 106 -1.65 16.47 -1.94
CA GLU A 106 -1.46 17.80 -1.34
C GLU A 106 -1.60 18.93 -2.38
N ALA A 107 -1.02 18.74 -3.57
CA ALA A 107 -1.18 19.69 -4.66
C ALA A 107 -2.64 19.82 -5.14
N ALA A 108 -3.37 18.70 -5.21
CA ALA A 108 -4.78 18.69 -5.59
C ALA A 108 -5.66 19.34 -4.51
N GLU A 109 -5.39 19.09 -3.24
CA GLU A 109 -6.08 19.71 -2.10
C GLU A 109 -5.87 21.23 -2.10
N LYS A 110 -4.64 21.70 -2.33
CA LYS A 110 -4.35 23.12 -2.47
C LYS A 110 -5.13 23.76 -3.62
N ARG A 111 -5.14 23.12 -4.80
CA ARG A 111 -5.91 23.61 -5.95
C ARG A 111 -7.41 23.68 -5.65
N ASN A 112 -7.97 22.69 -4.96
CA ASN A 112 -9.37 22.70 -4.55
C ASN A 112 -9.66 23.83 -3.55
N ALA A 113 -8.75 24.11 -2.62
CA ALA A 113 -8.89 25.23 -1.67
C ALA A 113 -8.89 26.58 -2.40
N GLU A 114 -7.95 26.81 -3.31
CA GLU A 114 -7.89 28.02 -4.13
C GLU A 114 -9.16 28.20 -4.98
N GLN A 115 -9.67 27.12 -5.58
CA GLN A 115 -10.92 27.17 -6.34
C GLN A 115 -12.12 27.50 -5.45
N ARG A 116 -12.19 26.95 -4.23
CA ARG A 116 -13.25 27.28 -3.27
C ARG A 116 -13.24 28.75 -2.92
N GLU A 117 -12.08 29.30 -2.57
CA GLU A 117 -11.94 30.72 -2.25
C GLU A 117 -12.37 31.61 -3.41
N TYR A 118 -11.98 31.26 -4.64
CA TYR A 118 -12.43 31.97 -5.85
C TYR A 118 -13.96 31.98 -5.99
N TYR A 119 -14.61 30.81 -5.88
CA TYR A 119 -16.07 30.72 -6.03
C TYR A 119 -16.82 31.41 -4.89
N GLU A 120 -16.31 31.33 -3.66
CA GLU A 120 -16.86 32.08 -2.52
C GLU A 120 -16.82 33.59 -2.77
N GLY A 121 -15.72 34.10 -3.33
CA GLY A 121 -15.59 35.50 -3.74
C GLY A 121 -16.61 35.91 -4.81
N VAL A 122 -16.76 35.10 -5.86
CA VAL A 122 -17.75 35.36 -6.94
C VAL A 122 -19.18 35.35 -6.40
N ILE A 123 -19.51 34.40 -5.52
CA ILE A 123 -20.84 34.31 -4.89
C ILE A 123 -21.09 35.54 -4.00
N ALA A 124 -20.09 35.98 -3.23
CA ALA A 124 -20.20 37.14 -2.37
C ALA A 124 -20.44 38.43 -3.18
N ASP A 125 -19.69 38.64 -4.26
CA ASP A 125 -19.86 39.81 -5.14
C ASP A 125 -21.22 39.79 -5.85
N GLY A 126 -21.62 38.63 -6.36
CA GLY A 126 -22.95 38.44 -6.96
C GLY A 126 -24.09 38.71 -5.96
N GLY A 127 -23.95 38.22 -4.72
CA GLY A 127 -24.90 38.47 -3.64
C GLY A 127 -25.03 39.95 -3.30
N LYS A 128 -23.91 40.69 -3.27
CA LYS A 128 -23.92 42.14 -3.07
C LYS A 128 -24.66 42.86 -4.20
N ARG A 129 -24.41 42.47 -5.45
CA ARG A 129 -25.06 43.09 -6.62
C ARG A 129 -26.57 42.85 -6.62
N ILE A 130 -27.02 41.66 -6.23
CA ILE A 130 -28.45 41.35 -6.08
C ILE A 130 -29.07 42.24 -5.01
N ALA A 131 -28.46 42.35 -3.82
CA ALA A 131 -28.98 43.20 -2.76
C ALA A 131 -29.07 44.69 -3.16
N GLU A 132 -28.11 45.20 -3.93
CA GLU A 132 -28.17 46.55 -4.51
C GLU A 132 -29.35 46.72 -5.47
N LEU A 133 -29.59 45.74 -6.34
CA LEU A 133 -30.70 45.76 -7.29
C LEU A 133 -32.05 45.67 -6.58
N GLU A 134 -32.19 44.79 -5.59
CA GLU A 134 -33.41 44.64 -4.77
C GLU A 134 -33.76 45.95 -4.03
N ASN A 135 -32.75 46.64 -3.49
CA ASN A 135 -32.96 47.94 -2.85
C ASN A 135 -33.39 49.02 -3.86
N SER A 136 -32.76 49.05 -5.04
CA SER A 136 -33.14 49.98 -6.11
C SER A 136 -34.57 49.71 -6.63
N GLU A 137 -34.95 48.44 -6.77
CA GLU A 137 -36.29 48.04 -7.21
C GLU A 137 -37.34 48.46 -6.19
N THR A 138 -37.08 48.22 -4.90
CA THR A 138 -37.96 48.65 -3.81
C THR A 138 -38.14 50.16 -3.81
N GLN A 139 -37.06 50.93 -4.04
CA GLN A 139 -37.14 52.39 -4.14
C GLN A 139 -38.02 52.84 -5.32
N LEU A 140 -37.85 52.25 -6.50
CA LEU A 140 -38.65 52.59 -7.69
C LEU A 140 -40.14 52.27 -7.50
N ILE A 141 -40.47 51.18 -6.82
CA ILE A 141 -41.86 50.84 -6.45
C ILE A 141 -42.44 51.94 -5.54
N ASN A 142 -41.71 52.36 -4.51
CA ASN A 142 -42.16 53.43 -3.63
C ASN A 142 -42.34 54.77 -4.37
N GLU A 143 -41.41 55.12 -5.26
CA GLU A 143 -41.49 56.33 -6.09
C GLU A 143 -42.69 56.29 -7.05
N ARG A 144 -42.94 55.13 -7.68
CA ARG A 144 -44.13 54.90 -8.52
C ARG A 144 -45.40 55.08 -7.71
N ASP A 145 -45.54 54.41 -6.58
CA ASP A 145 -46.76 54.45 -5.76
C ASP A 145 -47.05 55.89 -5.27
N ALA A 146 -46.01 56.65 -4.92
CA ALA A 146 -46.13 58.05 -4.55
C ALA A 146 -46.60 58.93 -5.74
N ALA A 147 -46.04 58.72 -6.93
CA ALA A 147 -46.45 59.43 -8.14
C ALA A 147 -47.89 59.09 -8.55
N GLU A 148 -48.28 57.82 -8.49
CA GLU A 148 -49.65 57.36 -8.74
C GLU A 148 -50.65 57.99 -7.78
N SER A 149 -50.31 58.09 -6.48
CA SER A 149 -51.15 58.78 -5.50
C SER A 149 -51.29 60.26 -5.81
N ALA A 150 -50.19 60.96 -6.12
CA ALA A 150 -50.22 62.38 -6.47
C ALA A 150 -51.06 62.66 -7.72
N LEU A 151 -50.92 61.82 -8.75
CA LEU A 151 -51.74 61.90 -9.97
C LEU A 151 -53.21 61.62 -9.69
N ALA A 152 -53.52 60.65 -8.82
CA ALA A 152 -54.89 60.36 -8.41
C ALA A 152 -55.54 61.56 -7.70
N ASP A 153 -54.81 62.21 -6.79
CA ASP A 153 -55.28 63.40 -6.07
C ASP A 153 -55.54 64.57 -7.03
N MET A 154 -54.64 64.80 -7.99
CA MET A 154 -54.81 65.84 -9.01
C MET A 154 -56.01 65.56 -9.92
N TYR A 155 -56.20 64.31 -10.36
CA TYR A 155 -57.33 63.92 -11.19
C TYR A 155 -58.66 64.10 -10.43
N GLN A 156 -58.71 63.67 -9.17
CA GLN A 156 -59.89 63.84 -8.31
C GLN A 156 -60.23 65.31 -8.11
N ALA A 157 -59.23 66.18 -7.89
CA ALA A 157 -59.44 67.62 -7.77
C ALA A 157 -60.01 68.24 -9.06
N ALA A 158 -59.60 67.74 -10.23
CA ALA A 158 -60.03 68.27 -11.53
C ALA A 158 -61.42 67.76 -11.97
N THR A 159 -61.77 66.50 -11.66
CA THR A 159 -62.94 65.82 -12.22
C THR A 159 -64.03 65.49 -11.19
N GLY A 160 -63.71 65.55 -9.89
CA GLY A 160 -64.62 65.18 -8.80
C GLY A 160 -64.65 63.68 -8.48
N GLU A 161 -64.02 62.83 -9.29
CA GLU A 161 -63.98 61.37 -9.12
C GLU A 161 -62.53 60.87 -9.07
N ARG A 162 -62.24 59.80 -8.32
CA ARG A 162 -60.88 59.23 -8.24
C ARG A 162 -60.65 58.27 -9.42
N PRO A 163 -59.47 58.30 -10.06
CA PRO A 163 -59.22 57.42 -11.20
C PRO A 163 -59.06 55.95 -10.76
N GLU A 164 -59.58 55.03 -11.56
CA GLU A 164 -59.41 53.59 -11.37
C GLU A 164 -58.20 53.07 -12.15
N TRP A 165 -57.03 53.07 -11.52
CA TRP A 165 -55.77 52.63 -12.15
C TRP A 165 -55.65 51.11 -12.34
N SER A 166 -56.51 50.33 -11.66
CA SER A 166 -56.39 48.87 -11.51
C SER A 166 -56.46 48.05 -12.82
N ASN A 167 -56.86 48.65 -13.95
CA ASN A 167 -56.96 47.94 -15.23
C ASN A 167 -55.82 48.23 -16.23
N MET A 168 -54.85 49.11 -15.91
CA MET A 168 -53.85 49.57 -16.89
C MET A 168 -52.40 49.16 -16.60
N PHE A 169 -52.10 48.72 -15.37
CA PHE A 169 -50.75 48.28 -14.96
C PHE A 169 -50.77 46.92 -14.25
N GLY A 170 -51.44 45.93 -14.85
CA GLY A 170 -51.32 44.54 -14.41
C GLY A 170 -50.00 43.93 -14.88
N PHE A 171 -49.18 43.47 -13.95
CA PHE A 171 -48.10 42.50 -14.21
C PHE A 171 -48.65 41.08 -14.10
#